data_AF-A0A5C7HNF0-F1
#
_entry.id   AF-A0A5C7HNF0-F1
#
_cell.length_a   1.000
_cell.length_b   1.000
_cell.length_c   1.000
_cell.angle_alpha   90.00
_cell.angle_beta   90.00
_cell.angle_gamma   90.00
#
_symmetry.space_group_name_H-M   'P 1'
#
loop_
_entity.id
_entity.type
_entity.pdbx_description
1 polymer ?
#
loop_
_entity_poly.entity_id
_entity_poly.type
_entity_poly.pdbx_seq_one_letter_code
_entity_poly.pdbx_strand_id
1 'polypeptide(L)'
;MATSLTMSRFLSSAATTTTTRASLLPPKSLSFLPLKTSLHRQLSKPIKLPFSTKTNHPTTPVISASISVGDKLPDATLSYFDTADELQTTTISSLTSNKKVILFAVPGAFTPTCSQKHLPGFVEKSAELKSKGVDTIACISVNDAFVMKAWKENLGINDEVLLLSDGNGEFTKAIGCELDLSDKPVGLGVRSRRYALLAEDGVVKVANLEEGGAFTFSGAEDMIKAL
;
A
#
# COMPACT_ATOMS: atom_id res chain seq x y z
N MET A 1 -48.93 31.16 -34.16
CA MET A 1 -49.55 30.04 -34.91
C MET A 1 -49.09 28.76 -34.19
N ALA A 2 -49.93 27.90 -33.61
CA ALA A 2 -50.94 27.04 -34.27
C ALA A 2 -50.27 26.16 -35.37
N THR A 3 -50.43 24.84 -35.54
CA THR A 3 -51.26 23.75 -34.92
C THR A 3 -50.65 22.40 -35.40
N SER A 4 -50.94 21.17 -34.93
CA SER A 4 -51.93 20.60 -33.99
C SER A 4 -51.44 19.24 -33.41
N LEU A 5 -52.30 18.51 -32.69
CA LEU A 5 -52.21 17.08 -32.35
C LEU A 5 -52.42 16.16 -33.57
N THR A 6 -51.90 14.92 -33.50
CA THR A 6 -52.77 13.73 -33.65
C THR A 6 -52.25 12.50 -32.88
N MET A 7 -53.15 11.83 -32.14
CA MET A 7 -52.94 10.44 -31.70
C MET A 7 -53.25 9.47 -32.84
N SER A 8 -52.73 8.24 -32.77
CA SER A 8 -53.59 7.08 -33.06
C SER A 8 -53.15 5.83 -32.31
N ARG A 9 -54.13 4.97 -31.97
CA ARG A 9 -53.97 3.67 -31.30
C ARG A 9 -54.16 2.55 -32.34
N PHE A 10 -53.62 1.35 -32.08
CA PHE A 10 -54.41 0.13 -31.77
C PHE A 10 -53.63 -1.19 -31.99
N LEU A 11 -53.81 -2.16 -31.05
CA LEU A 11 -54.00 -3.63 -31.23
C LEU A 11 -52.95 -4.46 -32.03
N SER A 12 -52.68 -5.75 -31.76
CA SER A 12 -53.04 -6.71 -30.68
C SER A 12 -52.18 -8.00 -30.85
N SER A 13 -52.45 -9.02 -30.02
CA SER A 13 -51.99 -10.42 -30.10
C SER A 13 -50.56 -10.68 -29.59
N ALA A 14 -50.35 -11.12 -28.34
CA ALA A 14 -50.71 -12.40 -27.70
C ALA A 14 -49.74 -13.57 -28.04
N ALA A 15 -49.04 -14.05 -27.02
CA ALA A 15 -48.30 -15.31 -26.99
C ALA A 15 -48.46 -15.95 -25.58
N THR A 16 -48.42 -17.27 -25.52
CA THR A 16 -49.13 -18.05 -24.50
C THR A 16 -48.30 -18.43 -23.27
N THR A 17 -48.99 -18.42 -22.13
CA THR A 17 -48.74 -19.08 -20.84
C THR A 17 -47.84 -20.32 -20.86
N THR A 18 -46.92 -20.43 -19.90
CA THR A 18 -46.67 -21.70 -19.20
C THR A 18 -46.43 -21.43 -17.71
N THR A 19 -47.17 -22.16 -16.86
CA THR A 19 -47.21 -21.99 -15.40
C THR A 19 -46.31 -23.02 -14.71
N THR A 20 -45.46 -22.58 -13.78
CA THR A 20 -44.70 -23.50 -12.90
C THR A 20 -44.92 -23.21 -11.42
N ARG A 21 -46.14 -23.50 -10.98
CA ARG A 21 -46.52 -24.11 -9.69
C ARG A 21 -45.55 -23.92 -8.50
N ALA A 22 -45.87 -22.97 -7.62
CA ALA A 22 -45.42 -23.02 -6.23
C ALA A 22 -46.08 -24.21 -5.49
N SER A 23 -45.30 -24.95 -4.70
CA SER A 23 -45.80 -26.07 -3.88
C SER A 23 -45.71 -25.75 -2.39
N LEU A 24 -46.86 -25.54 -1.75
CA LEU A 24 -46.99 -25.55 -0.29
C LEU A 24 -46.89 -26.98 0.26
N LEU A 25 -46.25 -27.13 1.42
CA LEU A 25 -46.31 -28.33 2.26
C LEU A 25 -46.65 -27.93 3.72
N PRO A 26 -47.35 -28.79 4.49
CA PRO A 26 -48.03 -28.39 5.72
C PRO A 26 -47.12 -28.37 6.96
N PRO A 27 -47.52 -27.68 8.05
CA PRO A 27 -46.78 -27.69 9.31
C PRO A 27 -46.85 -29.07 9.97
N LYS A 28 -45.71 -29.56 10.47
CA LYS A 28 -45.64 -30.75 11.32
C LYS A 28 -45.38 -30.37 12.77
N SER A 29 -46.04 -31.08 13.68
CA SER A 29 -46.09 -30.82 15.11
C SER A 29 -44.71 -30.70 15.77
N LEU A 30 -44.60 -29.76 16.70
CA LEU A 30 -43.57 -29.76 17.73
C LEU A 30 -43.75 -31.00 18.62
N SER A 31 -42.66 -31.69 18.92
CA SER A 31 -42.55 -32.62 20.04
C SER A 31 -41.25 -32.34 20.78
N PHE A 32 -41.36 -32.06 22.08
CA PHE A 32 -40.21 -31.73 22.92
C PHE A 32 -39.56 -33.02 23.44
N LEU A 33 -38.26 -33.15 23.23
CA LEU A 33 -37.40 -34.17 23.87
C LEU A 33 -36.15 -33.47 24.43
N PRO A 34 -35.67 -33.87 25.64
CA PRO A 34 -34.71 -33.07 26.38
C PRO A 34 -33.29 -33.21 25.84
N LEU A 35 -32.61 -32.06 25.69
CA LEU A 35 -31.22 -31.97 25.26
C LEU A 35 -30.27 -32.46 26.38
N LYS A 36 -29.74 -33.69 26.25
CA LYS A 36 -28.63 -34.14 27.09
C LYS A 36 -27.33 -33.50 26.59
N THR A 37 -26.80 -32.55 27.35
CA THR A 37 -25.49 -31.96 27.14
C THR A 37 -24.38 -32.98 27.42
N SER A 38 -23.58 -33.32 26.41
CA SER A 38 -22.28 -33.99 26.58
C SER A 38 -21.24 -33.29 25.71
N LEU A 39 -20.58 -32.31 26.31
CA LEU A 39 -19.58 -31.48 25.64
C LEU A 39 -18.23 -32.21 25.62
N HIS A 40 -18.04 -33.16 24.70
CA HIS A 40 -16.74 -33.80 24.47
C HIS A 40 -15.79 -32.84 23.74
N ARG A 41 -15.15 -31.96 24.52
CA ARG A 41 -14.08 -31.07 24.07
C ARG A 41 -12.81 -31.89 23.81
N GLN A 42 -12.58 -32.31 22.56
CA GLN A 42 -11.25 -32.78 22.17
C GLN A 42 -10.25 -31.61 22.32
N LEU A 43 -9.24 -31.78 23.18
CA LEU A 43 -8.10 -30.89 23.22
C LEU A 43 -7.20 -31.16 22.02
N SER A 44 -7.26 -30.29 21.01
CA SER A 44 -6.18 -30.16 20.05
C SER A 44 -4.92 -29.69 20.76
N LYS A 45 -3.79 -30.36 20.50
CA LYS A 45 -2.49 -30.01 21.09
C LYS A 45 -2.03 -28.64 20.53
N PRO A 46 -1.50 -27.74 21.37
CA PRO A 46 -1.02 -26.44 20.88
C PRO A 46 0.22 -26.61 20.00
N ILE A 47 0.22 -25.94 18.84
CA ILE A 47 1.40 -25.80 17.99
C ILE A 47 2.44 -24.98 18.75
N LYS A 48 3.60 -25.57 19.05
CA LYS A 48 4.74 -24.85 19.62
C LYS A 48 5.53 -24.19 18.50
N LEU A 49 5.24 -22.92 18.22
CA LEU A 49 6.15 -22.04 17.49
C LEU A 49 7.41 -21.81 18.35
N PRO A 50 8.64 -21.93 17.81
CA PRO A 50 9.85 -21.65 18.55
C PRO A 50 10.04 -20.13 18.70
N PHE A 51 9.52 -19.56 19.79
CA PHE A 51 9.75 -18.17 20.14
C PHE A 51 11.20 -17.98 20.62
N SER A 52 12.08 -17.56 19.71
CA SER A 52 13.49 -17.31 19.99
C SER A 52 13.68 -15.94 20.66
N THR A 53 13.82 -15.92 21.98
CA THR A 53 14.03 -14.71 22.78
C THR A 53 15.49 -14.25 22.80
N LYS A 54 16.00 -13.74 21.68
CA LYS A 54 17.24 -12.93 21.65
C LYS A 54 17.19 -11.79 20.64
N THR A 55 16.38 -10.77 20.92
CA THR A 55 16.51 -9.44 20.30
C THR A 55 17.59 -8.63 21.02
N ASN A 56 18.85 -8.89 20.70
CA ASN A 56 19.88 -7.86 20.84
C ASN A 56 19.61 -6.81 19.77
N HIS A 57 18.72 -5.87 20.03
CA HIS A 57 18.46 -4.76 19.11
C HIS A 57 19.66 -3.80 19.20
N PRO A 58 20.49 -3.66 18.15
CA PRO A 58 21.42 -2.54 18.10
C PRO A 58 20.59 -1.26 18.15
N THR A 59 20.98 -0.32 18.99
CA THR A 59 20.30 0.97 19.12
C THR A 59 20.57 1.79 17.87
N THR A 60 19.74 1.62 16.83
CA THR A 60 19.80 2.43 15.62
C THR A 60 19.72 3.92 16.02
N PRO A 61 20.62 4.79 15.52
CA PRO A 61 20.52 6.22 15.79
C PRO A 61 19.22 6.76 15.19
N VAL A 62 18.24 7.04 16.07
CA VAL A 62 17.00 7.74 15.72
C VAL A 62 17.32 9.21 15.56
N ILE A 63 16.95 9.80 14.42
CA ILE A 63 17.13 11.22 14.18
C ILE A 63 16.10 11.96 15.04
N SER A 64 16.57 12.89 15.89
CA SER A 64 15.70 13.59 16.86
C SER A 64 14.84 14.70 16.23
N ALA A 65 14.95 14.87 14.91
CA ALA A 65 14.22 15.78 14.06
C ALA A 65 14.01 15.08 12.70
N SER A 66 13.40 15.74 11.72
CA SER A 66 13.32 15.20 10.37
C SER A 66 14.68 15.13 9.68
N ILE A 67 14.94 14.02 8.98
CA ILE A 67 16.11 13.78 8.13
C ILE A 67 16.49 14.99 7.28
N SER A 68 17.78 15.31 7.23
CA SER A 68 18.34 16.46 6.52
C SER A 68 19.47 16.04 5.57
N VAL A 69 19.86 16.95 4.67
CA VAL A 69 21.02 16.74 3.79
C VAL A 69 22.29 16.64 4.63
N GLY A 70 23.11 15.62 4.36
CA GLY A 70 24.32 15.28 5.13
C GLY A 70 24.12 14.18 6.16
N ASP A 71 22.89 13.90 6.58
CA ASP A 71 22.60 12.81 7.52
C ASP A 71 22.85 11.44 6.89
N LYS A 72 23.26 10.47 7.72
CA LYS A 72 23.26 9.06 7.34
C LYS A 72 21.89 8.46 7.65
N LEU A 73 21.32 7.75 6.69
CA LEU A 73 20.05 7.08 6.86
C LEU A 73 20.12 6.06 8.01
N PRO A 74 19.12 6.03 8.92
CA PRO A 74 19.02 5.00 9.94
C PRO A 74 18.74 3.65 9.28
N ASP A 75 19.31 2.58 9.82
CA ASP A 75 19.07 1.25 9.29
C ASP A 75 17.75 0.66 9.82
N ALA A 76 16.95 0.13 8.90
CA ALA A 76 15.63 -0.42 9.14
C ALA A 76 15.34 -1.53 8.12
N THR A 77 14.50 -2.50 8.49
CA THR A 77 14.12 -3.62 7.62
C THR A 77 12.79 -3.32 6.93
N LEU A 78 12.78 -3.40 5.60
CA LEU A 78 11.61 -3.20 4.75
C LEU A 78 11.26 -4.50 4.03
N SER A 79 9.97 -4.75 3.85
CA SER A 79 9.45 -5.97 3.19
C SER A 79 8.98 -5.69 1.77
N TYR A 80 9.11 -6.65 0.86
CA TYR A 80 8.62 -6.55 -0.52
C TYR A 80 8.34 -7.92 -1.13
N PHE A 81 7.66 -7.97 -2.27
CA PHE A 81 7.51 -9.17 -3.08
C PHE A 81 8.45 -9.10 -4.28
N ASP A 82 9.21 -10.17 -4.51
CA ASP A 82 10.13 -10.28 -5.65
C ASP A 82 9.43 -10.76 -6.95
N THR A 83 10.21 -11.03 -7.99
CA THR A 83 9.70 -11.50 -9.29
C THR A 83 9.20 -12.95 -9.29
N ALA A 84 9.48 -13.73 -8.25
CA ALA A 84 8.97 -15.08 -8.05
C ALA A 84 7.69 -15.11 -7.19
N ASP A 85 7.19 -13.93 -6.79
CA ASP A 85 6.08 -13.74 -5.86
C ASP A 85 6.37 -14.26 -4.43
N GLU A 86 7.65 -14.24 -4.02
CA GLU A 86 8.06 -14.57 -2.66
C GLU A 86 8.20 -13.29 -1.81
N LEU A 87 7.78 -13.38 -0.54
CA LEU A 87 7.94 -12.31 0.44
C LEU A 87 9.39 -12.23 0.91
N GLN A 88 10.08 -11.17 0.50
CA GLN A 88 11.46 -10.88 0.85
C GLN A 88 11.56 -9.70 1.83
N THR A 89 12.76 -9.56 2.42
CA THR A 89 13.13 -8.38 3.22
C THR A 89 14.48 -7.83 2.77
N THR A 90 14.66 -6.52 2.93
CA THR A 90 15.92 -5.82 2.68
C THR A 90 16.13 -4.77 3.76
N THR A 91 17.37 -4.41 4.05
CA THR A 91 17.67 -3.28 4.93
C THR A 91 17.90 -2.01 4.12
N ILE A 92 17.79 -0.84 4.76
CA ILE A 92 18.21 0.43 4.15
C ILE A 92 19.71 0.37 3.81
N SER A 93 20.53 -0.17 4.72
CA SER A 93 21.97 -0.33 4.50
C SER A 93 22.31 -1.20 3.27
N SER A 94 21.61 -2.32 3.03
CA SER A 94 21.83 -3.17 1.85
C SER A 94 21.32 -2.54 0.55
N LEU A 95 20.28 -1.70 0.63
CA LEU A 95 19.81 -0.92 -0.51
C LEU A 95 20.81 0.17 -0.91
N THR A 96 21.37 0.92 0.04
CA THR A 96 22.11 2.15 -0.25
C THR A 96 23.64 2.05 -0.21
N SER A 97 24.22 0.99 0.36
CA SER A 97 25.69 0.87 0.46
C SER A 97 26.35 0.82 -0.92
N ASN A 98 27.38 1.65 -1.12
CA ASN A 98 28.13 1.82 -2.37
C ASN A 98 27.25 2.14 -3.61
N LYS A 99 26.06 2.69 -3.41
CA LYS A 99 25.07 2.97 -4.46
C LYS A 99 24.50 4.38 -4.36
N LYS A 100 23.98 4.89 -5.48
CA LYS A 100 23.13 6.07 -5.57
C LYS A 100 21.67 5.63 -5.66
N VAL A 101 20.88 5.97 -4.66
CA VAL A 101 19.50 5.49 -4.50
C VAL A 101 18.54 6.65 -4.31
N ILE A 102 17.40 6.59 -5.01
CA ILE A 102 16.25 7.45 -4.72
C ILE A 102 15.28 6.68 -3.85
N LEU A 103 15.01 7.21 -2.65
CA LEU A 103 13.99 6.72 -1.74
C LEU A 103 12.87 7.77 -1.68
N PHE A 104 11.70 7.48 -2.22
CA PHE A 104 10.53 8.36 -2.10
C PHE A 104 9.42 7.66 -1.33
N ALA A 105 8.59 8.42 -0.62
CA ALA A 105 7.49 7.86 0.14
C ALA A 105 6.14 8.51 -0.15
N VAL A 106 5.10 7.76 0.14
CA VAL A 106 3.70 8.15 -0.04
C VAL A 106 2.89 7.90 1.23
N PRO A 107 1.87 8.73 1.54
CA PRO A 107 0.95 8.47 2.66
C PRO A 107 0.10 7.21 2.55
N GLY A 108 0.04 6.59 1.36
CA GLY A 108 -0.62 5.30 1.20
C GLY A 108 -0.77 4.85 -0.24
N ALA A 109 -0.65 3.55 -0.44
CA ALA A 109 -1.11 2.84 -1.63
C ALA A 109 -2.58 3.16 -1.94
N PHE A 110 -2.96 3.08 -3.21
CA PHE A 110 -4.32 3.38 -3.73
C PHE A 110 -4.87 4.81 -3.48
N THR A 111 -4.14 5.69 -2.79
CA THR A 111 -4.56 7.09 -2.61
C THR A 111 -4.36 7.91 -3.91
N PRO A 112 -5.19 8.93 -4.21
CA PRO A 112 -5.25 9.54 -5.54
C PRO A 112 -3.93 10.13 -6.05
N THR A 113 -3.35 11.12 -5.36
CA THR A 113 -2.08 11.77 -5.78
C THR A 113 -0.93 10.78 -5.92
N CYS A 114 -0.90 9.75 -5.06
CA CYS A 114 0.15 8.74 -5.04
C CYS A 114 0.05 7.80 -6.24
N SER A 115 -1.18 7.38 -6.58
CA SER A 115 -1.47 6.41 -7.65
C SER A 115 -1.59 7.05 -9.04
N GLN A 116 -1.87 8.35 -9.13
CA GLN A 116 -2.10 9.07 -10.40
C GLN A 116 -0.93 9.97 -10.82
N LYS A 117 0.00 10.29 -9.91
CA LYS A 117 1.09 11.24 -10.18
C LYS A 117 2.43 10.81 -9.61
N HIS A 118 2.52 10.63 -8.30
CA HIS A 118 3.83 10.52 -7.64
C HIS A 118 4.58 9.24 -8.01
N LEU A 119 3.97 8.06 -7.83
CA LEU A 119 4.59 6.79 -8.24
C LEU A 119 4.69 6.65 -9.78
N PRO A 120 3.63 6.92 -10.58
CA PRO A 120 3.73 6.86 -12.04
C PRO A 120 4.83 7.75 -12.64
N GLY A 121 5.04 8.97 -12.13
CA GLY A 121 6.12 9.84 -12.60
C GLY A 121 7.51 9.22 -12.42
N PHE A 122 7.77 8.54 -11.29
CA PHE A 122 9.03 7.80 -11.10
C PHE A 122 9.18 6.58 -12.01
N VAL A 123 8.07 5.93 -12.39
CA VAL A 123 8.06 4.81 -13.35
C VAL A 123 8.40 5.32 -14.76
N GLU A 124 7.68 6.35 -15.22
CA GLU A 124 7.88 7.01 -16.53
C GLU A 124 9.31 7.57 -16.69
N LYS A 125 9.88 8.11 -15.60
CA LYS A 125 11.24 8.68 -15.57
C LYS A 125 12.34 7.72 -15.17
N SER A 126 12.02 6.45 -14.89
CA SER A 126 12.99 5.48 -14.35
C SER A 126 14.23 5.31 -15.23
N ALA A 127 14.08 5.26 -16.55
CA ALA A 127 15.19 5.14 -17.49
C ALA A 127 16.10 6.39 -17.53
N GLU A 128 15.51 7.59 -17.41
CA GLU A 128 16.25 8.86 -17.36
C GLU A 128 17.03 9.01 -16.04
N LEU A 129 16.42 8.60 -14.92
CA LEU A 129 17.06 8.56 -13.61
C LEU A 129 18.20 7.52 -13.58
N LYS A 130 17.97 6.30 -14.10
CA LYS A 130 18.98 5.24 -14.21
C LYS A 130 20.15 5.68 -15.12
N SER A 131 19.90 6.39 -16.23
CA SER A 131 20.97 6.89 -17.12
C SER A 131 21.84 8.00 -16.49
N LYS A 132 21.30 8.71 -15.50
CA LYS A 132 22.03 9.65 -14.61
C LYS A 132 22.77 8.97 -13.45
N GLY A 133 22.89 7.63 -13.47
CA GLY A 133 23.65 6.87 -12.49
C GLY A 133 22.92 6.63 -11.16
N VAL A 134 21.59 6.58 -11.17
CA VAL A 134 20.79 6.07 -10.03
C VAL A 134 20.68 4.54 -10.15
N ASP A 135 21.23 3.81 -9.19
CA ASP A 135 21.21 2.34 -9.15
C ASP A 135 19.84 1.77 -8.78
N THR A 136 19.06 2.50 -7.96
CA THR A 136 17.78 2.01 -7.44
C THR A 136 16.82 3.17 -7.18
N ILE A 137 15.56 2.98 -7.57
CA ILE A 137 14.44 3.87 -7.27
C ILE A 137 13.45 3.04 -6.45
N ALA A 138 13.13 3.48 -5.23
CA ALA A 138 12.21 2.76 -4.36
C ALA A 138 11.12 3.66 -3.78
N CYS A 139 9.89 3.12 -3.77
CA CYS A 139 8.69 3.73 -3.20
C CYS A 139 8.39 3.07 -1.86
N ILE A 140 8.36 3.87 -0.79
CA ILE A 140 8.07 3.42 0.58
C ILE A 140 6.64 3.85 0.99
N SER A 141 5.92 2.96 1.65
CA SER A 141 4.66 3.29 2.36
C SER A 141 4.58 2.48 3.65
N VAL A 142 3.80 2.97 4.63
CA VAL A 142 3.47 2.19 5.84
C VAL A 142 2.32 1.19 5.62
N ASN A 143 1.97 0.92 4.36
CA ASN A 143 1.15 -0.23 4.01
C ASN A 143 1.97 -1.52 4.16
N ASP A 144 1.31 -2.61 4.51
CA ASP A 144 1.90 -3.94 4.51
C ASP A 144 2.32 -4.41 3.10
N ALA A 145 3.19 -5.41 3.04
CA ALA A 145 3.77 -5.92 1.80
C ALA A 145 2.72 -6.49 0.82
N PHE A 146 1.60 -7.02 1.31
CA PHE A 146 0.55 -7.58 0.45
C PHE A 146 -0.22 -6.47 -0.27
N VAL A 147 -0.55 -5.38 0.43
CA VAL A 147 -1.14 -4.19 -0.16
C VAL A 147 -0.16 -3.51 -1.13
N MET A 148 1.13 -3.43 -0.79
CA MET A 148 2.15 -2.87 -1.69
C MET A 148 2.33 -3.70 -2.96
N LYS A 149 2.30 -5.04 -2.88
CA LYS A 149 2.26 -5.95 -4.03
C LYS A 149 1.02 -5.68 -4.91
N ALA A 150 -0.17 -5.74 -4.33
CA ALA A 150 -1.41 -5.55 -5.09
C ALA A 150 -1.49 -4.17 -5.76
N TRP A 151 -0.90 -3.14 -5.13
CA TRP A 151 -0.80 -1.80 -5.71
C TRP A 151 0.19 -1.74 -6.88
N LYS A 152 1.33 -2.45 -6.79
CA LYS A 152 2.30 -2.62 -7.89
C LYS A 152 1.62 -3.23 -9.11
N GLU A 153 0.92 -4.34 -8.91
CA GLU A 153 0.20 -5.10 -9.95
C GLU A 153 -0.91 -4.24 -10.60
N ASN A 154 -1.72 -3.57 -9.78
CA ASN A 154 -2.79 -2.68 -10.24
C ASN A 154 -2.28 -1.52 -11.13
N LEU A 155 -1.04 -1.06 -10.93
CA LEU A 155 -0.41 -0.01 -11.72
C LEU A 155 0.44 -0.54 -12.89
N GLY A 156 0.57 -1.87 -13.05
CA GLY A 156 1.36 -2.48 -14.12
C GLY A 156 2.88 -2.24 -14.02
N ILE A 157 3.40 -2.06 -12.80
CA ILE A 157 4.81 -1.72 -12.55
C ILE A 157 5.65 -2.99 -12.47
N ASN A 158 6.82 -3.00 -13.11
CA ASN A 158 7.74 -4.12 -13.26
C ASN A 158 9.01 -3.93 -12.41
N ASP A 159 10.13 -3.51 -13.02
CA ASP A 159 11.45 -3.27 -12.43
C ASP A 159 11.87 -1.79 -12.48
N GLU A 160 10.97 -0.90 -12.89
CA GLU A 160 11.18 0.55 -12.95
C GLU A 160 11.36 1.13 -11.54
N VAL A 161 10.52 0.67 -10.59
CA VAL A 161 10.50 1.11 -9.18
C VAL A 161 10.27 -0.09 -8.25
N LEU A 162 11.07 -0.20 -7.19
CA LEU A 162 10.90 -1.18 -6.12
C LEU A 162 9.87 -0.67 -5.09
N LEU A 163 8.79 -1.43 -4.84
CA LEU A 163 7.78 -1.06 -3.84
C LEU A 163 8.10 -1.74 -2.49
N LEU A 164 8.31 -0.94 -1.46
CA LEU A 164 8.77 -1.35 -0.13
C LEU A 164 7.72 -1.03 0.94
N SER A 165 7.41 -2.03 1.77
CA SER A 165 6.52 -1.94 2.93
C SER A 165 7.33 -1.62 4.19
N ASP A 166 7.10 -0.42 4.74
CA ASP A 166 7.46 -0.01 6.10
C ASP A 166 6.25 -0.23 7.03
N GLY A 167 5.68 -1.45 7.03
CA GLY A 167 4.37 -1.74 7.62
C GLY A 167 4.24 -1.45 9.13
N ASN A 168 5.36 -1.34 9.85
CA ASN A 168 5.41 -0.94 11.26
C ASN A 168 5.70 0.58 11.46
N GLY A 169 6.02 1.32 10.39
CA GLY A 169 6.45 2.71 10.43
C GLY A 169 7.84 2.92 11.04
N GLU A 170 8.66 1.87 11.18
CA GLU A 170 9.95 1.91 11.87
C GLU A 170 10.94 2.84 11.15
N PHE A 171 11.04 2.75 9.82
CA PHE A 171 11.91 3.64 9.05
C PHE A 171 11.36 5.06 9.04
N THR A 172 10.07 5.23 8.72
CA THR A 172 9.33 6.50 8.71
C THR A 172 9.53 7.30 10.00
N LYS A 173 9.46 6.62 11.14
CA LYS A 173 9.69 7.18 12.47
C LYS A 173 11.16 7.52 12.71
N ALA A 174 12.08 6.63 12.36
CA ALA A 174 13.51 6.84 12.58
C ALA A 174 14.06 8.06 11.83
N ILE A 175 13.44 8.46 10.71
CA ILE A 175 13.77 9.66 9.92
C ILE A 175 12.91 10.90 10.24
N GLY A 176 12.01 10.84 11.23
CA GLY A 176 11.13 11.96 11.58
C GLY A 176 10.15 12.37 10.48
N CYS A 177 9.58 11.40 9.76
CA CYS A 177 8.62 11.61 8.66
C CYS A 177 7.22 11.04 8.95
N GLU A 178 6.88 10.78 10.22
CA GLU A 178 5.51 10.44 10.64
C GLU A 178 4.54 11.60 10.35
N LEU A 179 3.34 11.25 9.88
CA LEU A 179 2.23 12.17 9.60
C LEU A 179 0.94 11.57 10.15
N ASP A 180 0.40 12.15 11.22
CA ASP A 180 -0.88 11.72 11.77
C ASP A 180 -2.04 12.25 10.93
N LEU A 181 -2.83 11.32 10.37
CA LEU A 181 -4.04 11.56 9.57
C LEU A 181 -5.25 10.84 10.20
N SER A 182 -5.22 10.59 11.52
CA SER A 182 -6.34 10.07 12.29
C SER A 182 -7.56 11.01 12.32
N ASP A 183 -7.35 12.31 12.11
CA ASP A 183 -8.41 13.32 11.99
C ASP A 183 -9.15 13.29 10.64
N LYS A 184 -8.63 12.57 9.63
CA LYS A 184 -9.22 12.54 8.29
C LYS A 184 -10.37 11.54 8.24
N PRO A 185 -11.53 11.89 7.66
CA PRO A 185 -12.73 11.04 7.64
C PRO A 185 -12.56 9.74 6.86
N VAL A 186 -11.49 9.61 6.06
CA VAL A 186 -11.15 8.40 5.31
C VAL A 186 -10.38 7.36 6.15
N GLY A 187 -10.03 7.68 7.41
CA GLY A 187 -9.48 6.72 8.38
C GLY A 187 -8.07 6.23 8.05
N LEU A 188 -7.08 7.13 8.03
CA LEU A 188 -5.70 6.75 7.67
C LEU A 188 -4.82 6.38 8.87
N GLY A 189 -4.97 7.06 10.01
CA GLY A 189 -4.05 6.94 11.15
C GLY A 189 -2.68 7.56 10.84
N VAL A 190 -1.63 7.11 11.53
CA VAL A 190 -0.25 7.57 11.30
C VAL A 190 0.29 6.98 10.00
N ARG A 191 0.87 7.83 9.14
CA ARG A 191 1.46 7.49 7.84
C ARG A 191 2.86 8.05 7.68
N SER A 192 3.55 7.67 6.61
CA SER A 192 4.69 8.43 6.11
C SER A 192 4.18 9.70 5.42
N ARG A 193 4.77 10.87 5.71
CA ARG A 193 4.56 12.04 4.84
C ARG A 193 5.16 11.80 3.46
N ARG A 194 4.74 12.59 2.47
CA ARG A 194 5.34 12.52 1.15
C ARG A 194 6.76 13.09 1.19
N TYR A 195 7.71 12.40 0.58
CA TYR A 195 9.04 12.93 0.34
C TYR A 195 9.72 12.26 -0.85
N ALA A 196 10.84 12.82 -1.30
CA ALA A 196 11.85 12.15 -2.11
C ALA A 196 13.25 12.48 -1.57
N LEU A 197 14.07 11.45 -1.33
CA LEU A 197 15.45 11.54 -0.90
C LEU A 197 16.37 11.02 -2.00
N LEU A 198 17.51 11.69 -2.22
CA LEU A 198 18.66 11.09 -2.90
C LEU A 198 19.68 10.71 -1.84
N ALA A 199 20.14 9.45 -1.83
CA ALA A 199 21.20 8.99 -0.95
C ALA A 199 22.35 8.37 -1.76
N GLU A 200 23.58 8.64 -1.35
CA GLU A 200 24.80 8.03 -1.89
C GLU A 200 25.59 7.40 -0.73
N ASP A 201 25.88 6.10 -0.81
CA ASP A 201 26.43 5.29 0.30
C ASP A 201 25.66 5.47 1.64
N GLY A 202 24.33 5.59 1.53
CA GLY A 202 23.43 5.83 2.66
C GLY A 202 23.51 7.23 3.27
N VAL A 203 24.25 8.17 2.69
CA VAL A 203 24.28 9.58 3.11
C VAL A 203 23.36 10.41 2.23
N VAL A 204 22.44 11.15 2.84
CA VAL A 204 21.44 11.97 2.14
C VAL A 204 22.11 13.17 1.45
N LYS A 205 21.86 13.31 0.15
CA LYS A 205 22.33 14.41 -0.71
C LYS A 205 21.22 15.39 -1.08
N VAL A 206 19.97 14.92 -1.15
CA VAL A 206 18.77 15.71 -1.43
C VAL A 206 17.68 15.24 -0.46
N ALA A 207 16.95 16.18 0.14
CA ALA A 207 15.86 15.91 1.07
C ALA A 207 14.62 16.76 0.74
N ASN A 208 13.80 16.27 -0.19
CA ASN A 208 12.59 16.96 -0.64
C ASN A 208 11.40 16.46 0.18
N LEU A 209 11.18 17.11 1.33
CA LEU A 209 10.17 16.73 2.33
C LEU A 209 8.91 17.61 2.16
N GLU A 210 7.75 17.00 1.88
CA GLU A 210 6.50 17.73 1.66
C GLU A 210 5.72 17.87 2.98
N GLU A 211 4.92 18.94 3.08
CA GLU A 211 4.06 19.18 4.23
C GLU A 211 2.62 18.67 4.00
N GLY A 212 2.12 17.89 4.95
CA GLY A 212 0.77 17.30 4.91
C GLY A 212 0.49 16.49 3.65
N GLY A 213 -0.51 16.93 2.88
CA GLY A 213 -0.97 16.25 1.65
C GLY A 213 -0.31 16.73 0.35
N ALA A 214 0.66 17.65 0.42
CA ALA A 214 1.25 18.30 -0.74
C ALA A 214 1.99 17.33 -1.70
N PHE A 215 2.22 17.80 -2.92
CA PHE A 215 3.08 17.22 -3.94
C PHE A 215 3.53 18.35 -4.87
N THR A 216 4.71 18.90 -4.62
CA THR A 216 5.17 20.17 -5.18
C THR A 216 6.64 20.18 -5.59
N PHE A 217 7.51 19.44 -4.90
CA PHE A 217 8.94 19.32 -5.21
C PHE A 217 9.53 17.92 -4.92
N SER A 218 8.72 16.94 -4.53
CA SER A 218 9.14 15.53 -4.39
C SER A 218 8.99 14.71 -5.70
N GLY A 219 8.87 15.36 -6.86
CA GLY A 219 8.63 14.69 -8.16
C GLY A 219 9.89 14.10 -8.79
N ALA A 220 9.70 13.20 -9.77
CA ALA A 220 10.83 12.61 -10.49
C ALA A 220 11.61 13.67 -11.28
N GLU A 221 10.92 14.66 -11.85
CA GLU A 221 11.50 15.84 -12.51
C GLU A 221 12.39 16.65 -11.56
N ASP A 222 12.05 16.73 -10.28
CA ASP A 222 12.83 17.46 -9.29
C ASP A 222 14.09 16.70 -8.89
N MET A 223 14.00 15.37 -8.81
CA MET A 223 15.17 14.50 -8.64
C MET A 223 16.08 14.55 -9.87
N ILE A 224 15.55 14.60 -11.10
CA ILE A 224 16.32 14.75 -12.34
C ILE A 224 17.14 16.06 -12.35
N LYS A 225 16.58 17.16 -11.83
CA LYS A 225 17.27 18.46 -11.72
C LYS A 225 18.40 18.45 -10.69
N ALA A 226 18.37 17.54 -9.73
CA ALA A 226 19.34 17.42 -8.63
C ALA A 226 20.45 16.39 -8.88
N LEU A 227 20.45 15.73 -10.05
CA LEU A 227 21.41 14.72 -10.51
C LEU A 227 22.35 15.26 -11.60
#